data_AF-A0A6T6LEY8-F1
#
_entry.id   AF-A0A6T6LEY8-F1
#
_cell.length_a   1.000
_cell.length_b   1.000
_cell.length_c   1.000
_cell.angle_alpha   90.00
_cell.angle_beta   90.00
_cell.angle_gamma   90.00
#
_symmetry.space_group_name_H-M   'P 1'
#
loop_
_entity.id
_entity.type
_entity.pdbx_description
1 polymer ?
#
loop_
_entity_poly.entity_id
_entity_poly.type
_entity_poly.pdbx_seq_one_letter_code
_entity_poly.pdbx_strand_id
1 'polypeptide(L)'
;KESPQKMETDVPKRVEDLVVPSEMSKHEAGAADPGQNEVVKEEERPACEVAKEEERPAREVADSDGPVNQNLFLFPSSDTINRRLKSLALACARDYEKDKKVVQEKRLSVAKELKQESKKNAQVERQMKDEEREKVREEKLEKLQPFTQKDARDFERALINLGIQYTASGARDWFWFTKHVSGSLTQKYANTLEEAFEQLMAEANRVIEARDRHEDSDTEAKDSIREGATGEARGMEQNTPMKRKLEDGSAVEKEGEHKDDNAAVGSDEEHANGFHLTPERAERLLERLEFFRFLRQDVLKHPMLPQVLRGTKRLNGFPAWWKSVHDRNLLHAINIYGFNQWELMKKDQELGFANSIRLAKRQGSKNAEFPRGSVLARRADMLLAHFRMRVNDPQFTSTANDE
;
A
#
# COMPACT_ATOMS: atom_id res chain seq x y z
N LYS A 1 -32.04 65.75 -25.42
CA LYS A 1 -32.64 65.44 -24.10
C LYS A 1 -31.72 64.45 -23.41
N GLU A 2 -31.57 64.58 -22.09
CA GLU A 2 -30.99 63.60 -21.14
C GLU A 2 -29.72 62.82 -21.55
N SER A 3 -28.58 63.27 -21.02
CA SER A 3 -27.65 62.39 -20.29
C SER A 3 -28.34 61.90 -18.99
N PRO A 4 -27.88 60.85 -18.27
CA PRO A 4 -26.51 60.74 -17.73
C PRO A 4 -26.00 59.26 -17.72
N GLN A 5 -24.93 58.81 -17.04
CA GLN A 5 -23.91 59.42 -16.17
C GLN A 5 -22.62 58.57 -16.19
N LYS A 6 -21.57 59.03 -15.48
CA LYS A 6 -20.58 58.17 -14.80
C LYS A 6 -20.55 58.55 -13.32
N MET A 7 -20.25 57.61 -12.42
CA MET A 7 -19.83 57.95 -11.06
C MET A 7 -18.47 57.33 -10.75
N GLU A 8 -17.69 58.12 -10.02
CA GLU A 8 -16.28 57.96 -9.70
C GLU A 8 -16.13 58.59 -8.31
N THR A 9 -15.59 57.87 -7.34
CA THR A 9 -15.46 58.35 -5.95
C THR A 9 -14.12 57.94 -5.36
N ASP A 10 -13.58 58.82 -4.52
CA ASP A 10 -12.14 58.91 -4.26
C ASP A 10 -11.75 58.55 -2.81
N VAL A 11 -10.53 58.02 -2.69
CA VAL A 11 -9.50 58.12 -1.63
C VAL A 11 -9.88 58.89 -0.33
N PRO A 12 -9.59 58.36 0.89
CA PRO A 12 -8.28 58.67 1.51
C PRO A 12 -7.58 57.59 2.37
N LYS A 13 -6.30 57.88 2.66
CA LYS A 13 -5.33 57.07 3.45
C LYS A 13 -5.15 57.61 4.88
N ARG A 14 -4.80 56.74 5.84
CA ARG A 14 -3.77 56.99 6.90
C ARG A 14 -3.33 55.62 7.48
N VAL A 15 -2.07 55.16 7.46
CA VAL A 15 -0.74 55.58 7.99
C VAL A 15 -0.62 55.49 9.52
N GLU A 16 0.57 55.02 9.98
CA GLU A 16 1.09 54.83 11.35
C GLU A 16 0.47 53.62 12.09
N ASP A 17 1.17 52.59 12.58
CA ASP A 17 2.54 52.31 13.09
C ASP A 17 2.45 51.94 14.57
N LEU A 18 3.05 50.80 14.96
CA LEU A 18 3.65 50.62 16.29
C LEU A 18 4.54 49.37 16.35
N VAL A 19 5.54 49.43 17.23
CA VAL A 19 6.76 48.58 17.21
C VAL A 19 6.75 47.56 18.37
N VAL A 20 7.24 46.35 18.06
CA VAL A 20 8.12 45.42 18.84
C VAL A 20 8.57 45.95 20.24
N PRO A 21 8.77 45.16 21.34
CA PRO A 21 9.51 43.89 21.28
C PRO A 21 9.33 42.79 22.36
N SER A 22 10.09 41.70 22.15
CA SER A 22 10.89 40.87 23.10
C SER A 22 10.53 40.79 24.59
N GLU A 23 10.61 39.57 25.16
CA GLU A 23 11.72 39.18 26.07
C GLU A 23 11.80 37.64 26.28
N MET A 24 12.94 37.16 26.80
CA MET A 24 13.18 35.76 27.20
C MET A 24 13.42 35.64 28.73
N SER A 25 13.95 34.49 29.17
CA SER A 25 14.34 34.14 30.55
C SER A 25 13.20 33.88 31.54
N LYS A 26 13.28 33.00 32.54
CA LYS A 26 14.07 31.80 32.91
C LYS A 26 14.06 31.75 34.45
N HIS A 27 13.64 30.62 35.01
CA HIS A 27 14.06 30.06 36.32
C HIS A 27 13.74 30.74 37.67
N GLU A 28 13.57 29.84 38.65
CA GLU A 28 13.82 29.93 40.10
C GLU A 28 12.97 30.86 41.02
N ALA A 29 11.97 30.21 41.63
CA ALA A 29 11.79 30.09 43.08
C ALA A 29 12.30 31.21 44.02
N GLY A 30 11.35 31.93 44.64
CA GLY A 30 11.54 32.75 45.83
C GLY A 30 10.20 33.07 46.49
N ALA A 31 10.02 32.76 47.77
CA ALA A 31 8.73 32.80 48.46
C ALA A 31 8.45 34.12 49.20
N ALA A 32 7.18 34.55 49.26
CA ALA A 32 6.50 35.02 50.48
C ALA A 32 4.99 35.29 50.27
N ASP A 33 4.22 35.10 51.36
CA ASP A 33 2.78 35.33 51.58
C ASP A 33 2.47 36.87 51.72
N PRO A 34 1.21 37.40 51.89
CA PRO A 34 0.00 36.70 52.35
C PRO A 34 -1.40 37.09 51.82
N GLY A 35 -2.40 36.25 52.15
CA GLY A 35 -3.72 36.77 52.55
C GLY A 35 -4.99 35.93 52.35
N GLN A 36 -5.29 35.01 53.28
CA GLN A 36 -6.64 34.48 53.63
C GLN A 36 -7.39 33.63 52.56
N ASN A 37 -8.23 32.62 52.82
CA ASN A 37 -8.66 31.73 53.94
C ASN A 37 -9.42 30.54 53.24
N GLU A 38 -9.88 29.39 53.75
CA GLU A 38 -10.00 28.63 55.02
C GLU A 38 -10.44 27.18 54.62
N VAL A 39 -10.48 26.07 55.39
CA VAL A 39 -10.20 25.68 56.80
C VAL A 39 -9.40 24.34 56.79
N VAL A 40 -8.66 24.10 57.88
CA VAL A 40 -8.04 22.85 58.41
C VAL A 40 -8.55 21.46 57.94
N LYS A 41 -7.59 20.55 57.74
CA LYS A 41 -7.68 19.10 58.05
C LYS A 41 -6.46 18.69 58.88
N GLU A 42 -6.65 17.84 59.89
CA GLU A 42 -5.60 17.38 60.82
C GLU A 42 -5.01 16.00 60.49
N GLU A 43 -4.04 15.58 61.30
CA GLU A 43 -3.01 14.57 61.02
C GLU A 43 -3.38 13.10 61.34
N GLU A 44 -2.69 12.21 60.61
CA GLU A 44 -1.84 11.11 61.12
C GLU A 44 -1.81 10.83 62.64
N ARG A 45 -2.02 9.57 63.07
CA ARG A 45 -0.93 8.69 63.62
C ARG A 45 -1.40 7.33 64.19
N PRO A 46 -0.51 6.31 64.19
CA PRO A 46 -0.67 5.08 64.96
C PRO A 46 0.03 5.16 66.33
N ALA A 47 -0.30 4.23 67.24
CA ALA A 47 0.49 3.95 68.44
C ALA A 47 0.39 2.47 68.84
N CYS A 48 1.42 1.96 69.51
CA CYS A 48 1.46 0.60 70.07
C CYS A 48 1.77 0.65 71.59
N GLU A 49 1.97 -0.49 72.21
CA GLU A 49 2.08 -0.72 73.66
C GLU A 49 3.15 0.12 74.39
N VAL A 50 2.80 0.65 75.57
CA VAL A 50 3.70 0.86 76.72
C VAL A 50 2.92 0.54 78.01
N ALA A 51 3.59 0.20 79.10
CA ALA A 51 3.04 -0.50 80.27
C ALA A 51 2.90 0.32 81.57
N LYS A 52 2.14 -0.26 82.51
CA LYS A 52 2.32 -0.29 83.98
C LYS A 52 2.07 0.96 84.87
N GLU A 53 1.38 0.65 85.97
CA GLU A 53 1.62 1.07 87.39
C GLU A 53 1.51 2.54 87.84
N GLU A 54 0.33 2.88 88.37
CA GLU A 54 0.07 3.72 89.57
C GLU A 54 -1.44 3.60 89.90
N GLU A 55 -1.99 3.78 91.11
CA GLU A 55 -1.44 3.77 92.49
C GLU A 55 -2.55 3.22 93.44
N ARG A 56 -2.29 3.06 94.74
CA ARG A 56 -3.32 2.69 95.74
C ARG A 56 -4.05 3.93 96.27
N PRO A 57 -5.27 3.75 96.81
CA PRO A 57 -5.41 4.11 98.23
C PRO A 57 -6.00 2.98 99.09
N ALA A 58 -5.68 3.00 100.38
CA ALA A 58 -6.16 2.02 101.35
C ALA A 58 -7.59 2.32 101.82
N ARG A 59 -8.27 1.28 102.31
CA ARG A 59 -9.39 1.41 103.26
C ARG A 59 -9.36 0.25 104.24
N GLU A 60 -9.80 0.54 105.46
CA GLU A 60 -9.53 -0.31 106.63
C GLU A 60 -10.54 -1.43 106.85
N VAL A 61 -10.12 -2.33 107.73
CA VAL A 61 -10.72 -3.58 108.18
C VAL A 61 -12.18 -3.44 108.65
N ALA A 62 -13.02 -4.41 108.28
CA ALA A 62 -14.07 -4.94 109.15
C ALA A 62 -14.19 -6.45 108.89
N ASP A 63 -14.26 -7.24 109.95
CA ASP A 63 -14.25 -8.72 109.92
C ASP A 63 -15.59 -9.26 110.45
N SER A 64 -16.06 -10.39 109.90
CA SER A 64 -16.91 -11.39 110.57
C SER A 64 -17.30 -12.52 109.60
N ASP A 65 -16.91 -13.72 109.97
CA ASP A 65 -17.63 -15.01 109.93
C ASP A 65 -18.65 -15.36 108.82
N GLY A 66 -18.52 -16.60 108.36
CA GLY A 66 -19.67 -17.52 108.44
C GLY A 66 -20.23 -18.02 107.10
N PRO A 67 -20.09 -19.33 106.78
CA PRO A 67 -20.56 -19.88 105.51
C PRO A 67 -21.95 -20.51 105.61
N VAL A 68 -22.80 -20.28 104.60
CA VAL A 68 -23.77 -21.27 104.11
C VAL A 68 -23.87 -21.17 102.59
N ASN A 69 -23.69 -22.30 101.89
CA ASN A 69 -24.07 -22.41 100.48
C ASN A 69 -25.60 -22.50 100.37
N GLN A 70 -26.24 -21.47 99.82
CA GLN A 70 -27.54 -21.62 99.17
C GLN A 70 -27.51 -20.99 97.79
N ASN A 71 -27.66 -21.83 96.76
CA ASN A 71 -27.91 -21.42 95.38
C ASN A 71 -29.35 -20.88 95.21
N LEU A 72 -29.73 -19.89 96.02
CA LEU A 72 -30.82 -19.00 95.63
C LEU A 72 -30.25 -18.04 94.59
N PHE A 73 -30.69 -18.22 93.34
CA PHE A 73 -30.56 -17.20 92.30
C PHE A 73 -31.39 -15.98 92.73
N LEU A 74 -30.80 -15.13 93.59
CA LEU A 74 -31.36 -13.85 93.98
C LEU A 74 -31.70 -13.06 92.73
N PHE A 75 -33.00 -12.88 92.48
CA PHE A 75 -33.50 -12.24 91.28
C PHE A 75 -32.88 -10.83 91.21
N PRO A 76 -32.17 -10.47 90.12
CA PRO A 76 -31.31 -9.29 90.12
C PRO A 76 -32.13 -8.04 90.43
N SER A 77 -31.55 -7.14 91.24
CA SER A 77 -32.25 -5.92 91.68
C SER A 77 -32.74 -5.11 90.48
N SER A 78 -33.80 -4.32 90.69
CA SER A 78 -34.39 -3.47 89.64
C SER A 78 -33.34 -2.61 88.95
N ASP A 79 -32.37 -2.05 89.69
CA ASP A 79 -31.25 -1.29 89.13
C ASP A 79 -30.28 -2.13 88.29
N THR A 80 -29.98 -3.36 88.69
CA THR A 80 -29.13 -4.27 87.90
C THR A 80 -29.82 -4.68 86.60
N ILE A 81 -31.13 -4.98 86.65
CA ILE A 81 -31.94 -5.25 85.47
C ILE A 81 -31.99 -4.00 84.57
N ASN A 82 -32.28 -2.82 85.13
CA ASN A 82 -32.36 -1.57 84.37
C ASN A 82 -31.01 -1.15 83.77
N ARG A 83 -29.88 -1.35 84.47
CA ARG A 83 -28.53 -1.13 83.92
C ARG A 83 -28.25 -2.08 82.77
N ARG A 84 -28.58 -3.37 82.90
CA ARG A 84 -28.41 -4.37 81.83
C ARG A 84 -29.33 -4.08 80.63
N LEU A 85 -30.58 -3.67 80.87
CA LEU A 85 -31.55 -3.29 79.83
C LEU A 85 -31.10 -2.03 79.07
N LYS A 86 -30.65 -0.98 79.78
CA LYS A 86 -30.08 0.23 79.17
C LYS A 86 -28.81 -0.08 78.38
N SER A 87 -27.93 -0.94 78.90
CA SER A 87 -26.71 -1.37 78.21
C SER A 87 -27.02 -2.19 76.95
N LEU A 88 -28.02 -3.09 77.01
CA LEU A 88 -28.50 -3.87 75.86
C LEU A 88 -29.15 -2.97 74.79
N ALA A 89 -29.97 -1.99 75.20
CA ALA A 89 -30.55 -1.00 74.30
C ALA A 89 -29.47 -0.14 73.62
N LEU A 90 -28.42 0.28 74.35
CA LEU A 90 -27.27 1.00 73.80
C LEU A 90 -26.34 0.11 72.95
N ALA A 91 -26.32 -1.20 73.13
CA ALA A 91 -25.68 -2.13 72.20
C ALA A 91 -26.51 -2.20 70.90
N CYS A 92 -27.78 -2.57 71.01
CA CYS A 92 -28.71 -2.71 69.88
C CYS A 92 -28.80 -1.42 69.02
N ALA A 93 -28.84 -0.24 69.65
CA ALA A 93 -28.84 1.05 68.94
C ALA A 93 -27.49 1.34 68.23
N ARG A 94 -26.35 0.97 68.83
CA ARG A 94 -25.04 1.11 68.17
C ARG A 94 -24.89 0.15 66.99
N ASP A 95 -25.38 -1.07 67.13
CA ASP A 95 -25.29 -2.09 66.07
C ASP A 95 -26.26 -1.77 64.92
N TYR A 96 -27.47 -1.26 65.21
CA TYR A 96 -28.37 -0.70 64.20
C TYR A 96 -27.73 0.46 63.41
N GLU A 97 -27.04 1.40 64.06
CA GLU A 97 -26.32 2.47 63.35
C GLU A 97 -25.07 1.97 62.60
N LYS A 98 -24.45 0.85 62.98
CA LYS A 98 -23.41 0.18 62.16
C LYS A 98 -24.02 -0.42 60.90
N ASP A 99 -25.08 -1.22 61.03
CA ASP A 99 -25.72 -1.90 59.90
C ASP A 99 -26.27 -0.89 58.88
N LYS A 100 -26.87 0.19 59.38
CA LYS A 100 -27.31 1.35 58.59
C LYS A 100 -26.16 1.99 57.80
N LYS A 101 -24.98 2.17 58.41
CA LYS A 101 -23.77 2.64 57.71
C LYS A 101 -23.29 1.63 56.67
N VAL A 102 -23.20 0.34 56.99
CA VAL A 102 -22.79 -0.72 56.05
C VAL A 102 -23.73 -0.80 54.84
N VAL A 103 -25.04 -0.65 55.03
CA VAL A 103 -26.03 -0.57 53.94
C VAL A 103 -25.84 0.71 53.11
N GLN A 104 -25.53 1.85 53.74
CA GLN A 104 -25.27 3.11 53.05
C GLN A 104 -23.96 3.08 52.24
N GLU A 105 -22.89 2.47 52.77
CA GLU A 105 -21.61 2.27 52.09
C GLU A 105 -21.76 1.31 50.91
N LYS A 106 -22.47 0.17 51.07
CA LYS A 106 -22.78 -0.75 49.97
C LYS A 106 -23.61 -0.09 48.86
N ARG A 107 -24.56 0.78 49.21
CA ARG A 107 -25.29 1.60 48.21
C ARG A 107 -24.35 2.56 47.47
N LEU A 108 -23.37 3.14 48.16
CA LEU A 108 -22.37 4.04 47.56
C LEU A 108 -21.31 3.30 46.73
N SER A 109 -20.95 2.04 47.04
CA SER A 109 -20.06 1.24 46.18
C SER A 109 -20.77 0.83 44.89
N VAL A 110 -21.97 0.26 44.98
CA VAL A 110 -22.78 -0.13 43.81
C VAL A 110 -23.08 1.08 42.91
N ALA A 111 -23.36 2.25 43.49
CA ALA A 111 -23.54 3.48 42.72
C ALA A 111 -22.25 4.01 42.05
N LYS A 112 -21.06 3.72 42.61
CA LYS A 112 -19.77 4.02 41.96
C LYS A 112 -19.50 3.04 40.82
N GLU A 113 -19.74 1.75 41.03
CA GLU A 113 -19.57 0.67 40.05
C GLU A 113 -20.45 0.91 38.82
N LEU A 114 -21.75 1.11 38.99
CA LEU A 114 -22.69 1.47 37.91
C LEU A 114 -22.26 2.76 37.17
N LYS A 115 -21.67 3.73 37.87
CA LYS A 115 -21.17 4.99 37.29
C LYS A 115 -19.79 4.85 36.62
N GLN A 116 -19.05 3.78 36.90
CA GLN A 116 -17.82 3.42 36.20
C GLN A 116 -18.12 2.54 34.97
N GLU A 117 -19.07 1.62 35.09
CA GLU A 117 -19.52 0.75 34.01
C GLU A 117 -20.25 1.52 32.91
N SER A 118 -21.21 2.40 33.26
CA SER A 118 -21.83 3.31 32.27
C SER A 118 -20.83 4.22 31.56
N LYS A 119 -19.73 4.63 32.22
CA LYS A 119 -18.62 5.35 31.57
C LYS A 119 -17.83 4.47 30.60
N LYS A 120 -17.50 3.23 30.99
CA LYS A 120 -16.83 2.26 30.10
C LYS A 120 -17.68 1.99 28.87
N ASN A 121 -18.96 1.69 29.05
CA ASN A 121 -19.88 1.37 27.97
C ASN A 121 -20.05 2.57 27.02
N ALA A 122 -20.21 3.78 27.55
CA ALA A 122 -20.25 5.02 26.75
C ALA A 122 -18.92 5.39 26.08
N GLN A 123 -17.78 4.83 26.53
CA GLN A 123 -16.50 4.96 25.84
C GLN A 123 -16.39 3.96 24.69
N VAL A 124 -16.76 2.70 24.91
CA VAL A 124 -16.80 1.65 23.87
C VAL A 124 -17.80 2.02 22.77
N GLU A 125 -18.99 2.51 23.12
CA GLU A 125 -20.00 2.97 22.15
C GLU A 125 -19.47 4.11 21.25
N ARG A 126 -18.65 5.01 21.80
CA ARG A 126 -17.97 6.05 21.00
C ARG A 126 -16.92 5.45 20.07
N GLN A 127 -16.06 4.56 20.58
CA GLN A 127 -15.03 3.91 19.78
C GLN A 127 -15.64 3.14 18.60
N MET A 128 -16.63 2.28 18.85
CA MET A 128 -17.38 1.55 17.81
C MET A 128 -17.99 2.50 16.76
N LYS A 129 -18.51 3.65 17.18
CA LYS A 129 -19.18 4.64 16.31
C LYS A 129 -18.20 5.49 15.51
N ASP A 130 -17.03 5.76 16.05
CA ASP A 130 -15.96 6.45 15.35
C ASP A 130 -15.26 5.47 14.38
N GLU A 131 -15.06 4.20 14.74
CA GLU A 131 -14.62 3.12 13.84
C GLU A 131 -15.60 2.88 12.68
N GLU A 132 -16.92 2.85 12.95
CA GLU A 132 -17.95 2.80 11.92
C GLU A 132 -17.86 4.00 10.96
N ARG A 133 -17.57 5.20 11.48
CA ARG A 133 -17.41 6.42 10.69
C ARG A 133 -16.13 6.44 9.86
N GLU A 134 -15.03 5.92 10.38
CA GLU A 134 -13.81 5.71 9.61
C GLU A 134 -14.09 4.74 8.46
N LYS A 135 -14.63 3.56 8.74
CA LYS A 135 -14.95 2.54 7.73
C LYS A 135 -15.91 3.04 6.65
N VAL A 136 -16.96 3.77 7.02
CA VAL A 136 -17.90 4.39 6.07
C VAL A 136 -17.24 5.52 5.26
N ARG A 137 -16.17 6.15 5.75
CA ARG A 137 -15.39 7.11 4.97
C ARG A 137 -14.42 6.42 4.02
N GLU A 138 -13.75 5.36 4.46
CA GLU A 138 -12.88 4.51 3.63
C GLU A 138 -13.66 3.89 2.47
N GLU A 139 -14.79 3.22 2.75
CA GLU A 139 -15.67 2.63 1.73
C GLU A 139 -16.19 3.68 0.72
N LYS A 140 -16.47 4.90 1.18
CA LYS A 140 -16.82 6.03 0.29
C LYS A 140 -15.63 6.51 -0.53
N LEU A 141 -14.43 6.50 0.02
CA LEU A 141 -13.22 6.97 -0.64
C LEU A 141 -12.75 5.98 -1.72
N GLU A 142 -12.86 4.68 -1.48
CA GLU A 142 -12.69 3.63 -2.49
C GLU A 142 -13.71 3.80 -3.63
N LYS A 143 -15.00 3.96 -3.29
CA LYS A 143 -16.08 4.23 -4.27
C LYS A 143 -15.91 5.56 -5.03
N LEU A 144 -15.07 6.47 -4.53
CA LEU A 144 -14.70 7.74 -5.18
C LEU A 144 -13.44 7.62 -6.06
N GLN A 145 -12.83 6.43 -6.20
CA GLN A 145 -11.71 6.18 -7.12
C GLN A 145 -12.07 5.29 -8.34
N PRO A 146 -13.22 5.48 -9.03
CA PRO A 146 -13.66 4.58 -10.11
C PRO A 146 -12.56 4.34 -11.14
N PHE A 147 -12.22 3.08 -11.40
CA PHE A 147 -11.21 2.71 -12.37
C PHE A 147 -11.79 2.87 -13.77
N THR A 148 -11.48 3.98 -14.43
CA THR A 148 -12.13 4.38 -15.68
C THR A 148 -11.56 3.59 -16.87
N GLN A 149 -12.29 3.52 -17.99
CA GLN A 149 -11.75 2.93 -19.24
C GLN A 149 -10.48 3.67 -19.73
N LYS A 150 -10.28 4.93 -19.34
CA LYS A 150 -9.03 5.66 -19.55
C LYS A 150 -7.92 5.13 -18.63
N ASP A 151 -8.19 4.96 -17.34
CA ASP A 151 -7.24 4.35 -16.39
C ASP A 151 -6.82 2.95 -16.88
N ALA A 152 -7.75 2.13 -17.37
CA ALA A 152 -7.49 0.82 -17.95
C ALA A 152 -6.49 0.86 -19.12
N ARG A 153 -6.70 1.75 -20.10
CA ARG A 153 -5.79 1.91 -21.25
C ARG A 153 -4.42 2.46 -20.83
N ASP A 154 -4.39 3.44 -19.92
CA ASP A 154 -3.13 3.97 -19.40
C ASP A 154 -2.37 2.94 -18.54
N PHE A 155 -3.09 2.04 -17.85
CA PHE A 155 -2.53 0.97 -17.02
C PHE A 155 -1.93 -0.15 -17.87
N GLU A 156 -2.65 -0.67 -18.86
CA GLU A 156 -2.11 -1.60 -19.87
C GLU A 156 -0.85 -1.01 -20.53
N ARG A 157 -0.92 0.25 -20.97
CA ARG A 157 0.22 0.97 -21.55
C ARG A 157 1.37 1.10 -20.56
N ALA A 158 1.11 1.38 -19.29
CA ALA A 158 2.14 1.45 -18.26
C ALA A 158 2.80 0.08 -18.04
N LEU A 159 2.03 -1.01 -17.99
CA LEU A 159 2.54 -2.37 -17.82
C LEU A 159 3.38 -2.83 -19.02
N ILE A 160 2.94 -2.56 -20.25
CA ILE A 160 3.69 -2.86 -21.49
C ILE A 160 5.04 -2.13 -21.54
N ASN A 161 5.12 -0.90 -21.00
CA ASN A 161 6.32 -0.07 -21.08
C ASN A 161 7.20 -0.11 -19.82
N LEU A 162 6.69 -0.37 -18.62
CA LEU A 162 7.47 -0.37 -17.36
C LEU A 162 7.48 -1.73 -16.65
N GLY A 163 6.54 -2.62 -16.98
CA GLY A 163 6.26 -3.83 -16.22
C GLY A 163 5.91 -3.54 -14.75
N ILE A 164 6.09 -4.54 -13.91
CA ILE A 164 5.95 -4.45 -12.44
C ILE A 164 7.30 -4.78 -11.79
N GLN A 165 7.53 -4.30 -10.57
CA GLN A 165 8.57 -4.82 -9.68
C GLN A 165 7.95 -5.71 -8.60
N TYR A 166 8.72 -6.70 -8.17
CA TYR A 166 8.29 -7.66 -7.15
C TYR A 166 9.13 -7.46 -5.89
N THR A 167 8.45 -7.39 -4.76
CA THR A 167 9.05 -7.34 -3.43
C THR A 167 9.75 -8.67 -3.09
N ALA A 168 10.54 -8.71 -2.02
CA ALA A 168 11.28 -9.91 -1.62
C ALA A 168 10.37 -11.12 -1.24
N SER A 169 9.09 -10.88 -0.93
CA SER A 169 8.09 -11.93 -0.70
C SER A 169 7.39 -12.42 -1.99
N GLY A 170 7.72 -11.87 -3.15
CA GLY A 170 7.06 -12.16 -4.42
C GLY A 170 5.78 -11.36 -4.69
N ALA A 171 5.33 -10.51 -3.77
CA ALA A 171 4.18 -9.63 -3.97
C ALA A 171 4.50 -8.46 -4.92
N ARG A 172 3.50 -8.01 -5.69
CA ARG A 172 3.61 -6.92 -6.68
C ARG A 172 3.78 -5.57 -5.97
N ASP A 173 4.81 -4.81 -6.35
CA ASP A 173 5.16 -3.53 -5.72
C ASP A 173 4.42 -2.34 -6.37
N TRP A 174 3.18 -2.13 -5.91
CA TRP A 174 2.36 -1.01 -6.35
C TRP A 174 2.89 0.36 -5.91
N PHE A 175 3.71 0.45 -4.85
CA PHE A 175 4.34 1.70 -4.41
C PHE A 175 5.51 2.10 -5.31
N TRP A 176 6.26 1.12 -5.83
CA TRP A 176 7.18 1.35 -6.93
C TRP A 176 6.42 1.76 -8.20
N PHE A 177 5.38 1.02 -8.59
CA PHE A 177 4.64 1.28 -9.83
C PHE A 177 4.03 2.70 -9.86
N THR A 178 3.28 3.08 -8.82
CA THR A 178 2.65 4.42 -8.69
C THR A 178 3.65 5.58 -8.75
N LYS A 179 4.92 5.36 -8.38
CA LYS A 179 6.00 6.36 -8.51
C LYS A 179 6.63 6.48 -9.90
N HIS A 180 6.47 5.47 -10.76
CA HIS A 180 7.09 5.44 -12.10
C HIS A 180 6.08 5.68 -13.23
N VAL A 181 4.78 5.57 -12.94
CA VAL A 181 3.69 6.02 -13.84
C VAL A 181 3.37 7.51 -13.66
N SER A 182 2.35 8.00 -14.36
CA SER A 182 1.91 9.40 -14.31
C SER A 182 0.40 9.52 -14.52
N GLY A 183 -0.18 10.65 -14.14
CA GLY A 183 -1.64 10.88 -14.24
C GLY A 183 -2.42 10.20 -13.11
N SER A 184 -3.68 9.85 -13.39
CA SER A 184 -4.65 9.32 -12.41
C SER A 184 -4.20 8.03 -11.71
N LEU A 185 -3.38 7.21 -12.37
CA LEU A 185 -2.83 5.97 -11.79
C LEU A 185 -1.96 6.20 -10.54
N THR A 186 -1.34 7.38 -10.38
CA THR A 186 -0.50 7.68 -9.20
C THR A 186 -1.31 7.85 -7.91
N GLN A 187 -2.63 8.03 -8.03
CA GLN A 187 -3.55 8.24 -6.90
C GLN A 187 -4.34 6.97 -6.53
N LYS A 188 -4.27 5.91 -7.35
CA LYS A 188 -5.02 4.66 -7.13
C LYS A 188 -4.44 3.88 -5.94
N TYR A 189 -5.31 3.30 -5.12
CA TYR A 189 -4.90 2.41 -4.04
C TYR A 189 -4.32 1.08 -4.55
N ALA A 190 -3.49 0.44 -3.71
CA ALA A 190 -2.80 -0.80 -4.06
C ALA A 190 -3.79 -1.96 -4.32
N ASN A 191 -4.88 -2.07 -3.57
CA ASN A 191 -5.95 -3.04 -3.84
C ASN A 191 -6.64 -2.77 -5.19
N THR A 192 -6.98 -1.52 -5.50
CA THR A 192 -7.58 -1.17 -6.80
C THR A 192 -6.67 -1.49 -7.99
N LEU A 193 -5.35 -1.31 -7.85
CA LEU A 193 -4.38 -1.69 -8.88
C LEU A 193 -4.15 -3.20 -8.97
N GLU A 194 -4.25 -3.90 -7.84
CA GLU A 194 -4.17 -5.37 -7.75
C GLU A 194 -5.38 -6.02 -8.45
N GLU A 195 -6.60 -5.61 -8.10
CA GLU A 195 -7.84 -6.06 -8.75
C GLU A 195 -7.84 -5.76 -10.26
N ALA A 196 -7.41 -4.55 -10.66
CA ALA A 196 -7.28 -4.18 -12.06
C ALA A 196 -6.22 -5.03 -12.80
N PHE A 197 -5.15 -5.45 -12.13
CA PHE A 197 -4.16 -6.36 -12.71
C PHE A 197 -4.72 -7.77 -12.89
N GLU A 198 -5.42 -8.31 -11.90
CA GLU A 198 -6.00 -9.66 -11.98
C GLU A 198 -7.10 -9.72 -13.05
N GLN A 199 -7.93 -8.69 -13.17
CA GLN A 199 -8.91 -8.57 -14.26
C GLN A 199 -8.26 -8.49 -15.65
N LEU A 200 -7.19 -7.68 -15.81
CA LEU A 200 -6.45 -7.55 -17.06
C LEU A 200 -5.76 -8.86 -17.47
N MET A 201 -5.16 -9.58 -16.51
CA MET A 201 -4.52 -10.87 -16.78
C MET A 201 -5.55 -11.97 -17.10
N ALA A 202 -6.71 -11.96 -16.45
CA ALA A 202 -7.81 -12.86 -16.78
C ALA A 202 -8.34 -12.63 -18.20
N GLU A 203 -8.53 -11.37 -18.61
CA GLU A 203 -8.95 -11.04 -19.98
C GLU A 203 -7.87 -11.38 -21.02
N ALA A 204 -6.58 -11.12 -20.73
CA ALA A 204 -5.48 -11.49 -21.61
C ALA A 204 -5.44 -13.01 -21.87
N ASN A 205 -5.58 -13.82 -20.82
CA ASN A 205 -5.63 -15.27 -20.95
C ASN A 205 -6.91 -15.73 -21.70
N ARG A 206 -8.09 -15.18 -21.35
CA ARG A 206 -9.37 -15.50 -22.01
C ARG A 206 -9.29 -15.31 -23.52
N VAL A 207 -8.71 -14.18 -23.96
CA VAL A 207 -8.61 -13.81 -25.38
C VAL A 207 -7.60 -14.67 -26.12
N ILE A 208 -6.47 -15.04 -25.50
CA ILE A 208 -5.49 -15.97 -26.09
C ILE A 208 -6.11 -17.36 -26.24
N GLU A 209 -6.67 -17.93 -25.18
CA GLU A 209 -7.34 -19.24 -25.25
C GLU A 209 -8.50 -19.25 -26.27
N ALA A 210 -9.20 -18.13 -26.46
CA ALA A 210 -10.25 -18.02 -27.46
C ALA A 210 -9.71 -18.07 -28.89
N ARG A 211 -8.58 -17.39 -29.18
CA ARG A 211 -7.88 -17.52 -30.47
C ARG A 211 -7.44 -18.97 -30.68
N ASP A 212 -6.74 -19.55 -29.71
CA ASP A 212 -6.10 -20.85 -29.86
C ASP A 212 -7.16 -21.95 -30.11
N ARG A 213 -8.29 -21.93 -29.39
CA ARG A 213 -9.46 -22.80 -29.65
C ARG A 213 -10.06 -22.62 -31.05
N HIS A 214 -10.04 -21.40 -31.60
CA HIS A 214 -10.47 -21.18 -32.98
C HIS A 214 -9.48 -21.80 -33.97
N GLU A 215 -8.18 -21.61 -33.79
CA GLU A 215 -7.13 -22.19 -34.66
C GLU A 215 -7.16 -23.73 -34.67
N ASP A 216 -7.41 -24.36 -33.51
CA ASP A 216 -7.65 -25.82 -33.42
C ASP A 216 -8.88 -26.24 -34.27
N SER A 217 -10.04 -25.60 -34.07
CA SER A 217 -11.25 -25.93 -34.84
C SER A 217 -11.10 -25.70 -36.35
N ASP A 218 -10.32 -24.68 -36.73
CA ASP A 218 -10.07 -24.30 -38.10
C ASP A 218 -9.01 -25.21 -38.76
N THR A 219 -8.21 -25.95 -37.98
CA THR A 219 -7.28 -26.98 -38.50
C THR A 219 -7.96 -28.35 -38.57
N GLU A 220 -8.73 -28.76 -37.57
CA GLU A 220 -9.58 -29.97 -37.61
C GLU A 220 -10.52 -29.96 -38.83
N ALA A 221 -11.14 -28.82 -39.13
CA ALA A 221 -11.99 -28.65 -40.31
C ALA A 221 -11.21 -28.81 -41.64
N LYS A 222 -9.98 -28.29 -41.71
CA LYS A 222 -9.15 -28.37 -42.92
C LYS A 222 -8.61 -29.79 -43.16
N ASP A 223 -8.17 -30.49 -42.13
CA ASP A 223 -7.73 -31.88 -42.27
C ASP A 223 -8.92 -32.83 -42.52
N SER A 224 -10.11 -32.56 -41.97
CA SER A 224 -11.35 -33.29 -42.33
C SER A 224 -11.70 -33.17 -43.82
N ILE A 225 -11.57 -31.97 -44.40
CA ILE A 225 -11.75 -31.73 -45.85
C ILE A 225 -10.67 -32.47 -46.65
N ARG A 226 -9.43 -32.50 -46.14
CA ARG A 226 -8.28 -33.14 -46.78
C ARG A 226 -8.38 -34.67 -46.81
N GLU A 227 -8.87 -35.31 -45.75
CA GLU A 227 -9.13 -36.75 -45.77
C GLU A 227 -10.24 -37.10 -46.77
N GLY A 228 -11.34 -36.33 -46.78
CA GLY A 228 -12.42 -36.47 -47.76
C GLY A 228 -11.94 -36.32 -49.21
N ALA A 229 -10.96 -35.46 -49.47
CA ALA A 229 -10.39 -35.25 -50.80
C ALA A 229 -9.52 -36.42 -51.32
N THR A 230 -9.22 -37.45 -50.52
CA THR A 230 -8.44 -38.62 -50.97
C THR A 230 -9.27 -39.69 -51.69
N GLY A 231 -10.60 -39.57 -51.71
CA GLY A 231 -11.51 -40.59 -52.28
C GLY A 231 -11.61 -40.64 -53.81
N GLU A 232 -11.48 -39.50 -54.51
CA GLU A 232 -11.85 -39.40 -55.95
C GLU A 232 -10.71 -38.90 -56.86
N ALA A 233 -9.63 -39.68 -56.97
CA ALA A 233 -8.54 -39.43 -57.91
C ALA A 233 -8.63 -40.31 -59.18
N ARG A 234 -9.59 -40.04 -60.10
CA ARG A 234 -9.57 -40.71 -61.41
C ARG A 234 -10.09 -39.90 -62.61
N GLY A 235 -9.21 -39.05 -63.13
CA GLY A 235 -9.09 -38.79 -64.57
C GLY A 235 -9.65 -37.46 -65.09
N MET A 236 -8.75 -36.54 -65.43
CA MET A 236 -8.48 -36.19 -66.84
C MET A 236 -7.22 -35.30 -66.93
N GLU A 237 -6.20 -35.79 -67.63
CA GLU A 237 -5.14 -34.92 -68.17
C GLU A 237 -5.63 -34.26 -69.47
N GLN A 238 -5.24 -33.01 -69.73
CA GLN A 238 -4.33 -32.67 -70.85
C GLN A 238 -4.07 -31.16 -71.03
N ASN A 239 -2.89 -30.86 -71.59
CA ASN A 239 -2.50 -29.65 -72.34
C ASN A 239 -2.24 -28.31 -71.60
N THR A 240 -0.95 -28.11 -71.31
CA THR A 240 -0.18 -26.84 -71.27
C THR A 240 -0.04 -26.17 -72.67
N PRO A 241 0.75 -25.09 -72.89
CA PRO A 241 1.27 -24.00 -72.02
C PRO A 241 1.11 -22.57 -72.63
N MET A 242 1.41 -21.49 -71.86
CA MET A 242 2.02 -20.28 -72.46
C MET A 242 2.88 -19.41 -71.53
N LYS A 243 3.74 -18.57 -72.11
CA LYS A 243 4.82 -17.77 -71.45
C LYS A 243 4.44 -16.29 -71.23
N ARG A 244 5.02 -15.69 -70.16
CA ARG A 244 5.63 -14.33 -70.03
C ARG A 244 5.69 -13.92 -68.54
N LYS A 245 6.58 -13.04 -68.05
CA LYS A 245 7.90 -12.52 -68.50
C LYS A 245 8.60 -11.95 -67.22
N LEU A 246 9.93 -11.89 -67.18
CA LEU A 246 10.69 -11.16 -66.15
C LEU A 246 10.82 -9.67 -66.47
N GLU A 247 10.60 -8.82 -65.45
CA GLU A 247 10.99 -7.41 -65.22
C GLU A 247 10.29 -7.05 -63.89
N ASP A 248 10.98 -6.89 -62.75
CA ASP A 248 11.77 -5.73 -62.29
C ASP A 248 10.96 -4.43 -62.13
N GLY A 249 11.14 -3.71 -61.01
CA GLY A 249 10.49 -2.42 -60.75
C GLY A 249 9.99 -2.15 -59.32
N SER A 250 10.89 -1.68 -58.45
CA SER A 250 10.62 -0.77 -57.31
C SER A 250 9.52 -1.13 -56.29
N ALA A 251 9.91 -1.71 -55.16
CA ALA A 251 9.08 -1.71 -53.95
C ALA A 251 9.12 -0.33 -53.26
N VAL A 252 8.00 0.40 -53.29
CA VAL A 252 7.84 1.64 -52.51
C VAL A 252 7.46 1.27 -51.07
N GLU A 253 8.45 1.29 -50.17
CA GLU A 253 8.21 1.15 -48.74
C GLU A 253 7.39 2.35 -48.22
N LYS A 254 6.09 2.12 -47.95
CA LYS A 254 5.30 3.06 -47.15
C LYS A 254 5.83 3.06 -45.72
N GLU A 255 6.33 4.21 -45.24
CA GLU A 255 6.58 4.38 -43.81
C GLU A 255 5.24 4.32 -43.07
N GLY A 256 5.05 3.25 -42.29
CA GLY A 256 3.86 3.05 -41.47
C GLY A 256 3.91 3.94 -40.24
N GLU A 257 3.30 5.13 -40.33
CA GLU A 257 2.82 5.83 -39.14
C GLU A 257 1.80 4.92 -38.44
N HIS A 258 2.07 4.56 -37.18
CA HIS A 258 1.03 3.98 -36.33
C HIS A 258 0.02 5.06 -35.99
N LYS A 259 -1.03 5.16 -36.82
CA LYS A 259 -2.28 5.79 -36.41
C LYS A 259 -3.00 4.88 -35.42
N ASP A 260 -3.50 5.47 -34.35
CA ASP A 260 -4.46 4.85 -33.44
C ASP A 260 -5.87 4.80 -34.07
N ASP A 261 -6.00 4.18 -35.25
CA ASP A 261 -7.28 4.00 -35.97
C ASP A 261 -8.10 2.87 -35.28
N ASN A 262 -8.52 3.15 -34.04
CA ASN A 262 -9.25 2.27 -33.14
C ASN A 262 -10.74 2.18 -33.55
N ALA A 263 -10.98 1.65 -34.74
CA ALA A 263 -12.31 1.36 -35.27
C ALA A 263 -12.86 0.09 -34.60
N ALA A 264 -13.75 0.28 -33.63
CA ALA A 264 -14.41 -0.84 -32.94
C ALA A 264 -15.26 -1.65 -33.93
N VAL A 265 -14.83 -2.88 -34.23
CA VAL A 265 -15.68 -3.90 -34.84
C VAL A 265 -16.63 -4.39 -33.75
N GLY A 266 -17.93 -4.17 -33.95
CA GLY A 266 -18.94 -4.50 -32.94
C GLY A 266 -19.18 -6.01 -32.83
N SER A 267 -18.92 -6.55 -31.65
CA SER A 267 -19.50 -7.79 -31.13
C SER A 267 -20.04 -7.49 -29.75
N ASP A 268 -21.37 -7.51 -29.59
CA ASP A 268 -22.06 -7.06 -28.38
C ASP A 268 -21.99 -8.09 -27.23
N GLU A 269 -20.78 -8.36 -26.73
CA GLU A 269 -20.57 -8.87 -25.37
C GLU A 269 -20.24 -7.69 -24.44
N GLU A 270 -20.99 -7.52 -23.35
CA GLU A 270 -20.67 -6.53 -22.32
C GLU A 270 -19.43 -6.99 -21.53
N HIS A 271 -18.23 -6.60 -21.98
CA HIS A 271 -16.96 -6.82 -21.25
C HIS A 271 -16.97 -6.07 -19.91
N ALA A 272 -17.55 -6.69 -18.87
CA ALA A 272 -17.86 -6.08 -17.58
C ALA A 272 -16.67 -5.46 -16.82
N ASN A 273 -15.43 -5.82 -17.22
CA ASN A 273 -14.19 -5.45 -16.52
C ASN A 273 -13.46 -4.23 -17.15
N GLY A 274 -14.05 -3.57 -18.16
CA GLY A 274 -13.52 -2.31 -18.74
C GLY A 274 -12.23 -2.40 -19.57
N PHE A 275 -11.51 -3.53 -19.51
CA PHE A 275 -10.42 -3.86 -20.42
C PHE A 275 -10.97 -4.50 -21.70
N HIS A 276 -10.47 -4.07 -22.85
CA HIS A 276 -10.76 -4.68 -24.16
C HIS A 276 -9.43 -4.92 -24.88
N LEU A 277 -9.01 -6.18 -24.95
CA LEU A 277 -7.74 -6.62 -25.56
C LEU A 277 -8.02 -7.38 -26.86
N THR A 278 -7.12 -7.24 -27.83
CA THR A 278 -7.02 -8.15 -28.97
C THR A 278 -5.98 -9.24 -28.65
N PRO A 279 -5.96 -10.40 -29.33
CA PRO A 279 -5.00 -11.47 -29.04
C PRO A 279 -3.55 -11.01 -29.11
N GLU A 280 -3.21 -10.14 -30.05
CA GLU A 280 -1.84 -9.61 -30.24
C GLU A 280 -1.46 -8.63 -29.11
N ARG A 281 -2.43 -7.90 -28.55
CA ARG A 281 -2.23 -7.03 -27.37
C ARG A 281 -2.11 -7.84 -26.08
N ALA A 282 -2.89 -8.91 -25.94
CA ALA A 282 -2.78 -9.84 -24.83
C ALA A 282 -1.42 -10.55 -24.82
N GLU A 283 -1.03 -11.16 -25.95
CA GLU A 283 0.27 -11.83 -26.11
C GLU A 283 1.42 -10.85 -25.85
N ARG A 284 1.35 -9.63 -26.41
CA ARG A 284 2.37 -8.60 -26.19
C ARG A 284 2.41 -8.06 -24.75
N LEU A 285 1.29 -8.04 -24.02
CA LEU A 285 1.29 -7.73 -22.60
C LEU A 285 2.05 -8.80 -21.80
N LEU A 286 1.75 -10.08 -22.04
CA LEU A 286 2.41 -11.20 -21.38
C LEU A 286 3.91 -11.24 -21.70
N GLU A 287 4.31 -11.10 -22.97
CA GLU A 287 5.70 -10.94 -23.40
C GLU A 287 6.43 -9.87 -22.59
N ARG A 288 5.82 -8.69 -22.41
CA ARG A 288 6.48 -7.53 -21.79
C ARG A 288 6.54 -7.67 -20.27
N LEU A 289 5.55 -8.30 -19.65
CA LEU A 289 5.60 -8.65 -18.23
C LEU A 289 6.71 -9.68 -17.95
N GLU A 290 6.85 -10.73 -18.78
CA GLU A 290 7.97 -11.68 -18.64
C GLU A 290 9.32 -11.02 -18.93
N PHE A 291 9.41 -10.21 -20.00
CA PHE A 291 10.60 -9.43 -20.35
C PHE A 291 11.10 -8.60 -19.15
N PHE A 292 10.22 -7.83 -18.50
CA PHE A 292 10.60 -7.01 -17.35
C PHE A 292 10.91 -7.84 -16.11
N ARG A 293 10.19 -8.94 -15.87
CA ARG A 293 10.50 -9.87 -14.79
C ARG A 293 11.91 -10.46 -14.95
N PHE A 294 12.20 -11.05 -16.10
CA PHE A 294 13.50 -11.67 -16.41
C PHE A 294 14.65 -10.65 -16.41
N LEU A 295 14.43 -9.46 -17.00
CA LEU A 295 15.39 -8.35 -16.98
C LEU A 295 15.80 -7.99 -15.54
N ARG A 296 14.83 -7.83 -14.64
CA ARG A 296 15.05 -7.37 -13.27
C ARG A 296 15.49 -8.47 -12.30
N GLN A 297 14.95 -9.67 -12.44
CA GLN A 297 15.22 -10.77 -11.51
C GLN A 297 16.54 -11.47 -11.82
N ASP A 298 16.84 -11.67 -13.11
CA ASP A 298 17.95 -12.51 -13.57
C ASP A 298 19.05 -11.70 -14.27
N VAL A 299 18.69 -10.97 -15.34
CA VAL A 299 19.69 -10.38 -16.27
C VAL A 299 20.52 -9.27 -15.62
N LEU A 300 19.88 -8.28 -14.99
CA LEU A 300 20.59 -7.13 -14.41
C LEU A 300 21.30 -7.45 -13.08
N LYS A 301 20.97 -8.56 -12.42
CA LYS A 301 21.66 -9.03 -11.21
C LYS A 301 22.86 -9.92 -11.50
N HIS A 302 22.99 -10.44 -12.73
CA HIS A 302 24.03 -11.39 -13.08
C HIS A 302 25.43 -10.74 -13.08
N PRO A 303 26.40 -11.22 -12.26
CA PRO A 303 27.68 -10.55 -12.06
C PRO A 303 28.50 -10.44 -13.35
N MET A 304 28.49 -11.49 -14.18
CA MET A 304 29.22 -11.55 -15.45
C MET A 304 28.37 -11.12 -16.67
N LEU A 305 27.32 -10.29 -16.49
CA LEU A 305 26.52 -9.75 -17.60
C LEU A 305 27.38 -9.17 -18.76
N PRO A 306 28.46 -8.40 -18.53
CA PRO A 306 29.32 -7.89 -19.61
C PRO A 306 30.03 -8.98 -20.43
N GLN A 307 30.31 -10.13 -19.82
CA GLN A 307 30.89 -11.31 -20.48
C GLN A 307 29.81 -12.06 -21.28
N VAL A 308 28.63 -12.30 -20.68
CA VAL A 308 27.49 -12.96 -21.36
C VAL A 308 27.12 -12.22 -22.66
N LEU A 309 27.03 -10.89 -22.63
CA LEU A 309 26.64 -10.10 -23.81
C LEU A 309 27.75 -9.99 -24.87
N ARG A 310 29.01 -10.34 -24.56
CA ARG A 310 30.18 -10.14 -25.44
C ARG A 310 30.10 -10.94 -26.76
N GLY A 311 29.35 -12.05 -26.78
CA GLY A 311 29.13 -12.88 -27.98
C GLY A 311 27.93 -12.50 -28.86
N THR A 312 27.12 -11.50 -28.48
CA THR A 312 25.82 -11.26 -29.13
C THR A 312 25.99 -10.80 -30.59
N LYS A 313 25.53 -11.65 -31.55
CA LYS A 313 25.52 -11.36 -33.00
C LYS A 313 25.07 -9.92 -33.28
N ARG A 314 25.81 -9.18 -34.12
CA ARG A 314 25.45 -7.79 -34.47
C ARG A 314 24.20 -7.80 -35.36
N LEU A 315 23.19 -7.01 -35.02
CA LEU A 315 21.99 -6.86 -35.84
C LEU A 315 22.21 -5.82 -36.94
N ASN A 316 21.65 -6.06 -38.13
CA ASN A 316 21.65 -5.09 -39.22
C ASN A 316 20.92 -3.79 -38.81
N GLY A 317 21.36 -2.65 -39.34
CA GLY A 317 20.84 -1.32 -38.99
C GLY A 317 21.51 -0.64 -37.80
N PHE A 318 22.35 -1.34 -37.03
CA PHE A 318 23.10 -0.69 -35.94
C PHE A 318 24.27 0.20 -36.44
N PRO A 319 24.46 1.38 -35.84
CA PRO A 319 25.62 2.23 -36.07
C PRO A 319 26.96 1.52 -35.88
N ALA A 320 27.98 1.95 -36.65
CA ALA A 320 29.34 1.43 -36.50
C ALA A 320 29.92 1.64 -35.10
N TRP A 321 29.49 2.70 -34.40
CA TRP A 321 29.90 3.03 -33.03
C TRP A 321 29.29 2.11 -31.95
N TRP A 322 28.24 1.34 -32.26
CA TRP A 322 27.56 0.49 -31.27
C TRP A 322 28.41 -0.74 -30.90
N LYS A 323 28.50 -1.03 -29.59
CA LYS A 323 29.39 -2.03 -28.96
C LYS A 323 28.65 -2.74 -27.82
N SER A 324 29.19 -3.85 -27.31
CA SER A 324 28.62 -4.60 -26.17
C SER A 324 28.38 -3.77 -24.90
N VAL A 325 29.16 -2.72 -24.66
CA VAL A 325 28.90 -1.76 -23.55
C VAL A 325 27.57 -1.03 -23.75
N HIS A 326 27.23 -0.66 -24.99
CA HIS A 326 25.97 -0.02 -25.34
C HIS A 326 24.78 -0.98 -25.28
N ASP A 327 25.01 -2.29 -25.45
CA ASP A 327 24.00 -3.32 -25.18
C ASP A 327 23.67 -3.42 -23.68
N ARG A 328 24.69 -3.46 -22.79
CA ARG A 328 24.47 -3.38 -21.34
C ARG A 328 23.71 -2.10 -20.98
N ASN A 329 24.15 -0.95 -21.49
CA ASN A 329 23.52 0.33 -21.18
C ASN A 329 22.07 0.39 -21.69
N LEU A 330 21.74 -0.22 -22.83
CA LEU A 330 20.36 -0.32 -23.31
C LEU A 330 19.45 -1.09 -22.34
N LEU A 331 19.93 -2.18 -21.74
CA LEU A 331 19.15 -2.96 -20.77
C LEU A 331 18.93 -2.19 -19.45
N HIS A 332 19.93 -1.45 -18.96
CA HIS A 332 19.77 -0.55 -17.81
C HIS A 332 18.80 0.60 -18.14
N ALA A 333 18.92 1.19 -19.33
CA ALA A 333 18.06 2.27 -19.81
C ALA A 333 16.58 1.86 -19.88
N ILE A 334 16.30 0.67 -20.42
CA ILE A 334 14.94 0.10 -20.48
C ILE A 334 14.39 -0.17 -19.08
N ASN A 335 15.22 -0.59 -18.12
CA ASN A 335 14.77 -0.78 -16.74
C ASN A 335 14.41 0.53 -16.01
N ILE A 336 15.17 1.61 -16.27
CA ILE A 336 15.01 2.92 -15.63
C ILE A 336 13.87 3.73 -16.27
N TYR A 337 13.91 3.91 -17.59
CA TYR A 337 12.96 4.76 -18.33
C TYR A 337 11.73 4.00 -18.83
N GLY A 338 11.80 2.67 -18.89
CA GLY A 338 10.80 1.85 -19.56
C GLY A 338 11.07 1.66 -21.06
N PHE A 339 10.45 0.63 -21.62
CA PHE A 339 10.39 0.35 -23.05
C PHE A 339 9.78 1.54 -23.82
N ASN A 340 10.13 1.66 -25.10
CA ASN A 340 9.70 2.74 -26.00
C ASN A 340 10.15 4.18 -25.65
N GLN A 341 10.72 4.45 -24.48
CA GLN A 341 11.22 5.77 -24.09
C GLN A 341 12.59 6.15 -24.70
N TRP A 342 12.83 5.75 -25.96
CA TRP A 342 14.11 5.84 -26.65
C TRP A 342 14.70 7.26 -26.68
N GLU A 343 13.85 8.28 -26.85
CA GLU A 343 14.27 9.69 -26.87
C GLU A 343 14.61 10.27 -25.49
N LEU A 344 14.25 9.61 -24.38
CA LEU A 344 14.74 9.94 -23.04
C LEU A 344 16.13 9.32 -22.84
N MET A 345 16.26 8.01 -23.09
CA MET A 345 17.53 7.26 -23.00
C MET A 345 18.67 7.90 -23.83
N LYS A 346 18.32 8.46 -24.99
CA LYS A 346 19.23 9.15 -25.93
C LYS A 346 19.77 10.49 -25.39
N LYS A 347 19.03 11.14 -24.49
CA LYS A 347 19.39 12.44 -23.88
C LYS A 347 20.17 12.28 -22.58
N ASP A 348 20.01 11.14 -21.92
CA ASP A 348 20.79 10.76 -20.75
C ASP A 348 22.30 10.75 -21.06
N GLN A 349 23.08 11.34 -20.16
CA GLN A 349 24.53 11.45 -20.26
C GLN A 349 25.24 10.27 -19.58
N GLU A 350 24.65 9.66 -18.54
CA GLU A 350 25.21 8.54 -17.77
C GLU A 350 25.21 7.26 -18.61
N LEU A 351 24.15 7.04 -19.38
CA LEU A 351 24.08 5.94 -20.37
C LEU A 351 25.09 6.08 -21.52
N GLY A 352 25.75 7.23 -21.67
CA GLY A 352 26.88 7.44 -22.59
C GLY A 352 26.54 7.47 -24.09
N PHE A 353 25.29 7.20 -24.49
CA PHE A 353 24.88 7.17 -25.90
C PHE A 353 25.16 8.51 -26.62
N ALA A 354 24.80 9.63 -25.99
CA ALA A 354 25.05 10.97 -26.54
C ALA A 354 26.54 11.25 -26.80
N ASN A 355 27.43 10.71 -25.95
CA ASN A 355 28.88 10.85 -26.12
C ASN A 355 29.40 10.00 -27.30
N SER A 356 28.93 8.76 -27.45
CA SER A 356 29.27 7.91 -28.60
C SER A 356 28.76 8.47 -29.93
N ILE A 357 27.52 8.99 -29.96
CA ILE A 357 26.95 9.73 -31.12
C ILE A 357 27.84 10.92 -31.48
N ARG A 358 28.21 11.76 -30.50
CA ARG A 358 29.06 12.94 -30.72
C ARG A 358 30.45 12.56 -31.25
N LEU A 359 31.04 11.47 -30.76
CA LEU A 359 32.32 10.95 -31.27
C LEU A 359 32.20 10.41 -32.69
N ALA A 360 31.15 9.64 -32.98
CA ALA A 360 30.89 9.08 -34.32
C ALA A 360 30.65 10.16 -35.38
N LYS A 361 29.95 11.25 -35.02
CA LYS A 361 29.76 12.43 -35.90
C LYS A 361 31.10 13.13 -36.17
N ARG A 362 31.97 13.29 -35.17
CA ARG A 362 33.35 13.82 -35.36
C ARG A 362 34.25 12.91 -36.22
N GLN A 363 34.01 11.60 -36.22
CA GLN A 363 34.74 10.61 -37.03
C GLN A 363 34.14 10.42 -38.43
N GLY A 364 33.17 11.23 -38.85
CA GLY A 364 32.57 11.14 -40.21
C GLY A 364 31.80 9.84 -40.47
N SER A 365 31.31 9.16 -39.42
CA SER A 365 30.65 7.87 -39.58
C SER A 365 29.30 8.01 -40.31
N LYS A 366 29.13 7.26 -41.40
CA LYS A 366 27.94 7.34 -42.30
C LYS A 366 26.59 7.01 -41.62
N ASN A 367 26.61 6.36 -40.46
CA ASN A 367 25.46 6.20 -39.58
C ASN A 367 25.90 6.53 -38.15
N ALA A 368 25.96 7.84 -37.86
CA ALA A 368 26.36 8.38 -36.55
C ALA A 368 25.16 8.78 -35.68
N GLU A 369 23.98 8.22 -35.94
CA GLU A 369 22.73 8.58 -35.28
C GLU A 369 22.41 7.59 -34.15
N PHE A 370 21.32 7.81 -33.43
CA PHE A 370 20.76 6.82 -32.50
C PHE A 370 19.90 5.81 -33.29
N PRO A 371 19.91 4.50 -32.99
CA PRO A 371 19.14 3.52 -33.77
C PRO A 371 17.62 3.78 -33.68
N ARG A 372 16.88 3.50 -34.76
CA ARG A 372 15.40 3.59 -34.78
C ARG A 372 14.80 2.70 -33.65
N GLY A 373 13.69 3.13 -33.03
CA GLY A 373 13.10 2.45 -31.87
C GLY A 373 12.76 0.97 -32.09
N SER A 374 12.28 0.59 -33.28
CA SER A 374 12.03 -0.81 -33.66
C SER A 374 13.30 -1.68 -33.69
N VAL A 375 14.45 -1.08 -34.03
CA VAL A 375 15.77 -1.73 -34.05
C VAL A 375 16.31 -1.89 -32.61
N LEU A 376 16.05 -0.92 -31.73
CA LEU A 376 16.36 -1.01 -30.29
C LEU A 376 15.49 -2.07 -29.59
N ALA A 377 14.19 -2.10 -29.86
CA ALA A 377 13.27 -3.11 -29.34
C ALA A 377 13.73 -4.53 -29.69
N ARG A 378 13.93 -4.80 -30.99
CA ARG A 378 14.43 -6.11 -31.47
C ARG A 378 15.81 -6.46 -30.91
N ARG A 379 16.67 -5.46 -30.62
CA ARG A 379 17.96 -5.68 -29.96
C ARG A 379 17.79 -6.09 -28.51
N ALA A 380 16.93 -5.42 -27.74
CA ALA A 380 16.65 -5.76 -26.35
C ALA A 380 16.11 -7.19 -26.21
N ASP A 381 15.13 -7.55 -27.04
CA ASP A 381 14.53 -8.89 -27.05
C ASP A 381 15.58 -9.97 -27.41
N MET A 382 16.41 -9.71 -28.42
CA MET A 382 17.50 -10.62 -28.80
C MET A 382 18.62 -10.70 -27.74
N LEU A 383 18.87 -9.65 -26.95
CA LEU A 383 19.84 -9.67 -25.84
C LEU A 383 19.35 -10.55 -24.69
N LEU A 384 18.05 -10.48 -24.35
CA LEU A 384 17.45 -11.36 -23.34
C LEU A 384 17.41 -12.82 -23.80
N ALA A 385 17.04 -13.08 -25.07
CA ALA A 385 17.10 -14.42 -25.64
C ALA A 385 18.53 -14.99 -25.65
N HIS A 386 19.52 -14.19 -26.04
CA HIS A 386 20.94 -14.58 -25.99
C HIS A 386 21.41 -14.88 -24.56
N PHE A 387 20.98 -14.07 -23.57
CA PHE A 387 21.28 -14.30 -22.16
C PHE A 387 20.64 -15.61 -21.65
N ARG A 388 19.35 -15.87 -21.95
CA ARG A 388 18.64 -17.11 -21.60
C ARG A 388 19.33 -18.36 -22.18
N MET A 389 19.85 -18.27 -23.41
CA MET A 389 20.63 -19.36 -24.01
C MET A 389 22.01 -19.55 -23.37
N ARG A 390 22.69 -18.46 -22.97
CA ARG A 390 24.09 -18.49 -22.49
C ARG A 390 24.26 -18.80 -21.01
N VAL A 391 23.29 -18.50 -20.16
CA VAL A 391 23.34 -18.86 -18.73
C VAL A 391 23.04 -20.35 -18.54
N ASN A 392 22.27 -20.95 -19.44
CA ASN A 392 21.96 -22.39 -19.45
C ASN A 392 23.02 -23.23 -20.20
N ASP A 393 24.14 -22.63 -20.64
CA ASP A 393 25.23 -23.30 -21.36
C ASP A 393 26.28 -23.83 -20.35
N PRO A 394 26.42 -25.16 -20.16
CA PRO A 394 27.36 -25.72 -19.17
C PRO A 394 28.83 -25.36 -19.44
N GLN A 395 29.20 -25.06 -20.69
CA GLN A 395 30.57 -24.66 -21.01
C GLN A 395 30.87 -23.25 -20.49
N PHE A 396 29.87 -22.37 -20.48
CA PHE A 396 30.02 -21.00 -20.00
C PHE A 396 30.11 -20.94 -18.46
N THR A 397 29.30 -21.75 -17.76
CA THR A 397 29.34 -21.83 -16.29
C THR A 397 30.63 -22.45 -15.75
N SER A 398 31.26 -23.36 -16.50
CA SER A 398 32.57 -23.90 -16.11
C SER A 398 33.65 -22.81 -16.13
N THR A 399 33.74 -22.04 -17.24
CA THR A 399 34.73 -20.95 -17.39
C THR A 399 34.51 -19.76 -16.45
N ALA A 400 33.38 -19.71 -15.73
CA ALA A 400 33.03 -18.62 -14.81
C ALA A 400 33.56 -18.81 -13.38
N ASN A 401 34.08 -20.00 -13.04
CA ASN A 401 34.63 -20.31 -11.71
C ASN A 401 36.17 -20.40 -11.69
N ASP A 402 36.82 -20.21 -12.84
CA ASP A 402 38.28 -20.30 -13.03
C ASP A 402 38.95 -18.91 -13.26
N GLU A 403 38.20 -17.80 -13.17
CA GLU A 403 38.67 -16.39 -13.16
C GLU A 403 38.43 -15.71 -11.80
#